data_AF-A0AAD9V8Q5-F1
#
_entry.id   AF-A0AAD9V8Q5-F1
#
_cell.length_a   1.000
_cell.length_b   1.000
_cell.length_c   1.000
_cell.angle_alpha   90.00
_cell.angle_beta   90.00
_cell.angle_gamma   90.00
#
_symmetry.space_group_name_H-M   'P 1'
#
loop_
_entity.id
_entity.type
_entity.pdbx_description
1 polymer ?
#
loop_
_entity_poly.entity_id
_entity_poly.type
_entity_poly.pdbx_seq_one_letter_code
_entity_poly.pdbx_strand_id
1 'polypeptide(L)'
;MANSSYAAINPRVSKYDLYMILALWMERFRDEEQREDPVSKKVGAVLVLPNDISYAIDCSRNGVHAVARLIMAHPNIPEGCKVFVSRKPCSLCTKLLVQAKVERVFYLPIEPEYFPKDLSKENKRGFEAEKSRVDNLFKKKDVKHHSKPMQKKTLNDLMKKYWNKRWMDDAKECLPWPSFDKKTKCEVKKDFENMMKWMATIFVEAEERYSFELKRKPGSKNTVFNPAENTTEGEQAYHLIILAKFLAERTDDPKTGVGAVILSEKKEIVGLGWNGFPKKARYGEFARASHRDKGAEDSKYPYVIHAEQNALMLRNTKNIENATLFVTKTPCDDCTP
;
A
#
# COMPACT_ATOMS: atom_id res chain seq x y z
N MET A 1 -9.18 39.44 -12.73
CA MET A 1 -9.69 38.22 -12.06
C MET A 1 -8.58 37.19 -12.08
N ALA A 2 -7.92 36.95 -10.95
CA ALA A 2 -6.77 36.06 -10.89
C ALA A 2 -7.24 34.59 -10.99
N ASN A 3 -6.65 33.86 -11.92
CA ASN A 3 -6.88 32.43 -12.13
C ASN A 3 -6.75 31.67 -10.81
N SER A 4 -7.82 30.96 -10.43
CA SER A 4 -7.76 29.94 -9.39
C SER A 4 -6.62 28.99 -9.73
N SER A 5 -5.54 29.03 -8.95
CA SER A 5 -4.37 28.20 -9.18
C SER A 5 -4.80 26.73 -9.16
N TYR A 6 -4.29 25.93 -10.10
CA TYR A 6 -4.44 24.46 -10.14
C TYR A 6 -4.11 23.75 -8.81
N ALA A 7 -3.54 24.44 -7.83
CA ALA A 7 -3.30 23.99 -6.46
C ALA A 7 -4.56 23.87 -5.58
N ALA A 8 -5.76 24.19 -6.08
CA ALA A 8 -7.02 24.05 -5.33
C ALA A 8 -7.66 22.64 -5.43
N ILE A 9 -7.07 21.72 -6.19
CA ILE A 9 -7.56 20.35 -6.38
C ILE A 9 -7.07 19.49 -5.21
N ASN A 10 -7.91 18.57 -4.72
CA ASN A 10 -7.72 17.70 -3.55
C ASN A 10 -6.24 17.40 -3.24
N PRO A 11 -5.78 17.52 -1.97
CA PRO A 11 -4.43 17.09 -1.62
C PRO A 11 -4.24 15.68 -2.15
N ARG A 12 -3.04 15.33 -2.66
CA ARG A 12 -2.72 13.96 -3.08
C ARG A 12 -2.09 13.18 -1.94
N VAL A 13 -2.25 11.86 -1.96
CA VAL A 13 -1.65 10.99 -0.95
C VAL A 13 -0.12 11.08 -1.03
N SER A 14 0.54 11.28 0.12
CA SER A 14 2.01 11.32 0.13
C SER A 14 2.58 9.94 -0.22
N LYS A 15 3.82 9.87 -0.70
CA LYS A 15 4.47 8.59 -1.02
C LYS A 15 4.48 7.63 0.17
N TYR A 16 4.77 8.15 1.37
CA TYR A 16 4.87 7.37 2.59
C TYR A 16 3.50 6.90 3.06
N ASP A 17 2.50 7.78 3.01
CA ASP A 17 1.12 7.42 3.36
C ASP A 17 0.59 6.36 2.40
N LEU A 18 0.86 6.49 1.09
CA LEU A 18 0.48 5.48 0.10
C LEU A 18 1.05 4.11 0.48
N TYR A 19 2.37 3.99 0.68
CA TYR A 19 2.96 2.68 0.99
C TYR A 19 2.44 2.10 2.30
N MET A 20 2.15 2.92 3.30
CA MET A 20 1.53 2.46 4.54
C MET A 20 0.07 2.01 4.32
N ILE A 21 -0.71 2.74 3.51
CA ILE A 21 -2.08 2.37 3.13
C ILE A 21 -2.08 1.04 2.37
N LEU A 22 -1.16 0.86 1.42
CA LEU A 22 -1.01 -0.40 0.69
C LEU A 22 -0.68 -1.55 1.65
N ALA A 23 0.26 -1.35 2.60
CA ALA A 23 0.58 -2.34 3.62
C ALA A 23 -0.66 -2.69 4.49
N LEU A 24 -1.43 -1.71 4.94
CA LEU A 24 -2.65 -1.93 5.71
C LEU A 24 -3.74 -2.63 4.90
N TRP A 25 -3.87 -2.30 3.61
CA TRP A 25 -4.86 -2.90 2.73
C TRP A 25 -4.59 -4.39 2.56
N MET A 26 -3.32 -4.76 2.37
CA MET A 26 -2.89 -6.15 2.20
C MET A 26 -3.19 -7.07 3.40
N GLU A 27 -3.44 -6.54 4.60
CA GLU A 27 -3.97 -7.37 5.71
C GLU A 27 -5.27 -8.09 5.31
N ARG A 28 -6.05 -7.51 4.38
CA ARG A 28 -7.35 -8.02 3.95
C ARG A 28 -7.30 -8.88 2.69
N PHE A 29 -6.13 -9.12 2.10
CA PHE A 29 -6.01 -9.86 0.83
C PHE A 29 -6.33 -11.34 1.01
N ARG A 30 -7.45 -11.86 0.53
CA ARG A 30 -7.84 -13.27 0.75
C ARG A 30 -7.04 -14.23 -0.13
N ASP A 31 -6.66 -15.37 0.45
CA ASP A 31 -6.05 -16.50 -0.26
C ASP A 31 -6.89 -17.76 0.00
N GLU A 32 -6.80 -18.76 -0.86
CA GLU A 32 -7.71 -19.93 -0.85
C GLU A 32 -7.59 -20.80 0.41
N GLU A 33 -6.46 -20.76 1.12
CA GLU A 33 -6.16 -21.64 2.27
C GLU A 33 -5.86 -20.87 3.57
N GLN A 34 -6.67 -19.87 3.93
CA GLN A 34 -6.46 -19.18 5.21
C GLN A 34 -7.06 -19.96 6.40
N ARG A 35 -6.21 -20.71 7.13
CA ARG A 35 -6.49 -21.01 8.55
C ARG A 35 -6.10 -19.81 9.39
N GLU A 36 -7.03 -19.26 10.17
CA GLU A 36 -6.70 -18.22 11.14
C GLU A 36 -5.70 -18.77 12.15
N ASP A 37 -4.50 -18.18 12.18
CA ASP A 37 -3.54 -18.47 13.23
C ASP A 37 -4.03 -17.82 14.54
N PRO A 38 -4.27 -18.60 15.61
CA PRO A 38 -4.69 -18.03 16.88
C PRO A 38 -3.61 -17.15 17.54
N VAL A 39 -2.36 -17.21 17.08
CA VAL A 39 -1.19 -16.58 17.72
C VAL A 39 -0.69 -15.34 16.97
N SER A 40 -0.75 -15.33 15.64
CA SER A 40 -0.26 -14.23 14.80
C SER A 40 -1.38 -13.48 14.09
N LYS A 41 -1.26 -12.16 14.00
CA LYS A 41 -2.15 -11.34 13.16
C LYS A 41 -1.59 -11.26 11.76
N LYS A 42 -2.50 -11.26 10.78
CA LYS A 42 -2.13 -11.04 9.39
C LYS A 42 -1.52 -9.64 9.22
N VAL A 43 -0.36 -9.60 8.57
CA VAL A 43 0.41 -8.39 8.27
C VAL A 43 0.41 -8.22 6.75
N GLY A 44 0.34 -6.97 6.31
CA GLY A 44 0.72 -6.61 4.94
C GLY A 44 2.04 -5.87 4.94
N ALA A 45 2.81 -6.03 3.87
CA ALA A 45 4.15 -5.46 3.75
C ALA A 45 4.41 -4.96 2.33
N VAL A 46 5.17 -3.87 2.21
CA VAL A 46 5.58 -3.27 0.93
C VAL A 46 7.10 -3.06 0.95
N LEU A 47 7.79 -3.59 -0.06
CA LEU A 47 9.20 -3.36 -0.31
C LEU A 47 9.37 -2.20 -1.31
N VAL A 48 10.08 -1.16 -0.91
CA VAL A 48 10.27 0.07 -1.67
C VAL A 48 11.76 0.30 -1.93
N LEU A 49 12.11 0.42 -3.21
CA LEU A 49 13.50 0.65 -3.64
C LEU A 49 14.06 1.99 -3.13
N PRO A 50 15.40 2.17 -3.14
CA PRO A 50 16.04 3.43 -2.73
C PRO A 50 15.46 4.66 -3.45
N ASN A 51 15.11 4.50 -4.73
CA ASN A 51 14.51 5.52 -5.60
C ASN A 51 12.99 5.73 -5.43
N ASP A 52 12.40 5.30 -4.30
CA ASP A 52 10.97 5.48 -3.96
C ASP A 52 10.02 4.79 -4.94
N ILE A 53 10.37 3.59 -5.38
CA ILE A 53 9.50 2.74 -6.21
C ILE A 53 8.98 1.60 -5.36
N SER A 54 7.66 1.42 -5.29
CA SER A 54 7.06 0.20 -4.76
C SER A 54 7.41 -0.97 -5.68
N TYR A 55 8.26 -1.87 -5.22
CA TYR A 55 8.78 -2.98 -6.02
C TYR A 55 8.00 -4.27 -5.81
N ALA A 56 7.66 -4.57 -4.56
CA ALA A 56 6.90 -5.76 -4.21
C ALA A 56 5.97 -5.47 -3.05
N ILE A 57 4.84 -6.17 -3.02
CA ILE A 57 3.84 -6.09 -1.98
C ILE A 57 3.33 -7.51 -1.68
N ASP A 58 3.22 -7.85 -0.40
CA ASP A 58 2.78 -9.18 0.03
C ASP A 58 2.06 -9.10 1.38
N CYS A 59 1.43 -10.19 1.81
CA CYS A 59 0.78 -10.36 3.10
C CYS A 59 1.10 -11.71 3.73
N SER A 60 0.89 -11.82 5.04
CA SER A 60 1.04 -13.09 5.76
C SER A 60 0.04 -14.12 5.24
N ARG A 61 0.53 -15.32 4.93
CA ARG A 61 -0.24 -16.46 4.43
C ARG A 61 0.46 -17.77 4.75
N ASN A 62 -0.32 -18.83 4.96
CA ASN A 62 0.16 -20.19 5.21
C ASN A 62 1.18 -20.29 6.37
N GLY A 63 0.95 -19.53 7.45
CA GLY A 63 1.84 -19.48 8.61
C GLY A 63 3.16 -18.72 8.39
N VAL A 64 3.38 -18.14 7.22
CA VAL A 64 4.57 -17.35 6.91
C VAL A 64 4.25 -15.85 6.97
N HIS A 65 5.05 -15.12 7.74
CA HIS A 65 4.92 -13.68 7.94
C HIS A 65 5.22 -12.89 6.65
N ALA A 66 4.50 -11.79 6.42
CA ALA A 66 4.62 -10.97 5.20
C ALA A 66 6.05 -10.52 4.89
N VAL A 67 6.79 -10.09 5.92
CA VAL A 67 8.20 -9.68 5.79
C VAL A 67 9.06 -10.84 5.32
N ALA A 68 8.92 -12.01 5.94
CA ALA A 68 9.69 -13.18 5.55
C ALA A 68 9.42 -13.55 4.09
N ARG A 69 8.16 -13.53 3.66
CA ARG A 69 7.78 -13.78 2.27
C ARG A 69 8.45 -12.79 1.30
N LEU A 70 8.36 -11.48 1.57
CA LEU A 70 8.97 -10.45 0.73
C LEU A 70 10.49 -10.63 0.58
N ILE A 71 11.19 -10.88 1.68
CA ILE A 71 12.64 -11.00 1.68
C ILE A 71 13.08 -12.29 0.95
N MET A 72 12.34 -13.39 1.13
CA MET A 72 12.66 -14.67 0.49
C MET A 72 12.28 -14.71 -0.99
N ALA A 73 11.19 -14.05 -1.40
CA ALA A 73 10.79 -13.97 -2.80
C ALA A 73 11.74 -13.09 -3.64
N HIS A 74 12.46 -12.18 -3.01
CA HIS A 74 13.33 -11.22 -3.67
C HIS A 74 14.73 -11.19 -3.05
N PRO A 75 15.53 -12.26 -3.19
CA PRO A 75 16.88 -12.29 -2.64
C PRO A 75 17.74 -11.16 -3.25
N ASN A 76 18.61 -10.57 -2.43
CA ASN A 76 19.56 -9.49 -2.79
C ASN A 76 18.94 -8.13 -3.18
N ILE A 77 17.62 -8.01 -3.32
CA ILE A 77 16.95 -6.73 -3.57
C ILE A 77 16.86 -5.83 -2.33
N PRO A 78 16.58 -6.33 -1.11
CA PRO A 78 16.25 -5.48 0.03
C PRO A 78 17.40 -4.59 0.55
N GLU A 79 18.63 -4.79 0.09
CA GLU A 79 19.78 -3.96 0.49
C GLU A 79 19.54 -2.50 0.10
N GLY A 80 19.58 -1.60 1.09
CA GLY A 80 19.29 -0.18 0.89
C GLY A 80 17.81 0.15 0.65
N CYS A 81 16.91 -0.85 0.64
CA CYS A 81 15.49 -0.62 0.47
C CYS A 81 14.82 -0.09 1.74
N LYS A 82 13.61 0.44 1.58
CA LYS A 82 12.68 0.78 2.66
C LYS A 82 11.59 -0.28 2.70
N VAL A 83 11.17 -0.68 3.89
CA VAL A 83 10.08 -1.65 4.07
C VAL A 83 8.96 -1.01 4.89
N PHE A 84 7.73 -1.06 4.39
CA PHE A 84 6.53 -0.63 5.12
C PHE A 84 5.78 -1.87 5.56
N VAL A 85 5.42 -1.95 6.84
CA VAL A 85 4.64 -3.05 7.40
C VAL A 85 3.48 -2.51 8.19
N SER A 86 2.32 -3.15 8.06
CA SER A 86 1.08 -2.71 8.69
C SER A 86 1.10 -2.82 10.22
N ARG A 87 1.98 -3.67 10.76
CA ARG A 87 2.18 -3.93 12.20
C ARG A 87 3.65 -3.97 12.54
N LYS A 88 3.97 -3.74 13.82
CA LYS A 88 5.35 -3.91 14.30
C LYS A 88 5.84 -5.34 14.02
N PRO A 89 7.00 -5.52 13.34
CA PRO A 89 7.52 -6.84 12.99
C PRO A 89 7.93 -7.62 14.24
N CYS A 90 7.80 -8.95 14.21
CA CYS A 90 8.31 -9.82 15.27
C CYS A 90 9.85 -9.88 15.29
N SER A 91 10.45 -10.58 16.27
CA SER A 91 11.91 -10.70 16.35
C SER A 91 12.52 -11.45 15.15
N LEU A 92 11.81 -12.44 14.60
CA LEU A 92 12.26 -13.18 13.43
C LEU A 92 12.27 -12.27 12.19
N CYS A 93 11.15 -11.61 11.89
CA CYS A 93 11.04 -10.64 10.80
C CYS A 93 12.10 -9.53 10.93
N THR A 94 12.33 -9.05 12.14
CA THR A 94 13.36 -8.04 12.43
C THR A 94 14.76 -8.54 12.09
N LYS A 95 15.13 -9.75 12.49
CA LYS A 95 16.43 -10.36 12.13
C LYS A 95 16.58 -10.47 10.62
N LEU A 96 15.53 -10.86 9.90
CA LEU A 96 15.55 -10.94 8.43
C LEU A 96 15.77 -9.58 7.78
N LEU A 97 15.10 -8.53 8.27
CA LEU A 97 15.25 -7.16 7.77
C LEU A 97 16.69 -6.63 7.97
N VAL A 98 17.28 -6.90 9.15
CA VAL A 98 18.67 -6.52 9.45
C VAL A 98 19.65 -7.31 8.58
N GLN A 99 19.48 -8.63 8.49
CA GLN A 99 20.31 -9.50 7.65
C GLN A 99 20.27 -9.09 6.17
N ALA A 100 19.10 -8.69 5.69
CA ALA A 100 18.88 -8.23 4.33
C ALA A 100 19.34 -6.77 4.08
N LYS A 101 19.92 -6.11 5.10
CA LYS A 101 20.44 -4.73 5.04
C LYS A 101 19.39 -3.71 4.57
N VAL A 102 18.15 -3.88 5.02
CA VAL A 102 17.08 -2.89 4.79
C VAL A 102 17.48 -1.58 5.46
N GLU A 103 17.41 -0.48 4.72
CA GLU A 103 17.82 0.84 5.19
C GLU A 103 16.91 1.36 6.31
N ARG A 104 15.59 1.25 6.10
CA ARG A 104 14.57 1.75 7.04
C ARG A 104 13.31 0.90 7.01
N VAL A 105 12.70 0.73 8.18
CA VAL A 105 11.43 0.03 8.35
C VAL A 105 10.41 1.00 8.91
N PHE A 106 9.27 1.12 8.23
CA PHE A 106 8.16 1.97 8.62
C PHE A 106 7.02 1.08 9.10
N TYR A 107 6.49 1.37 10.28
CA TYR A 107 5.33 0.69 10.83
C TYR A 107 4.55 1.65 11.71
N LEU A 108 3.24 1.45 11.78
CA LEU A 108 2.42 2.18 12.74
C LEU A 108 2.62 1.56 14.12
N PRO A 109 2.52 2.34 15.21
CA PRO A 109 2.61 1.81 16.58
C PRO A 109 1.30 1.11 16.98
N ILE A 110 0.79 0.25 16.10
CA ILE A 110 -0.34 -0.65 16.30
C ILE A 110 0.18 -1.94 16.94
N GLU A 111 -0.72 -2.72 17.53
CA GLU A 111 -0.46 -4.06 18.05
C GLU A 111 0.48 -4.86 17.11
N PRO A 112 1.55 -5.45 17.66
CA PRO A 112 2.56 -6.17 16.89
C PRO A 112 1.98 -7.39 16.18
N GLU A 113 2.75 -7.90 15.22
CA GLU A 113 2.46 -9.10 14.44
C GLU A 113 2.16 -10.34 15.30
N TYR A 114 2.90 -10.52 16.40
CA TYR A 114 2.70 -11.60 17.36
C TYR A 114 1.87 -11.10 18.54
N PHE A 115 0.74 -11.74 18.86
CA PHE A 115 -0.04 -11.40 20.05
C PHE A 115 -0.64 -12.66 20.70
N PRO A 116 -0.09 -13.13 21.84
CA PRO A 116 -0.66 -14.31 22.51
C PRO A 116 -2.07 -13.97 23.02
N LYS A 117 -3.09 -14.73 22.57
CA LYS A 117 -4.48 -14.60 23.04
C LYS A 117 -4.61 -14.88 24.55
N ASP A 118 -3.77 -15.76 25.08
CA ASP A 118 -3.71 -16.08 26.52
C ASP A 118 -2.68 -15.22 27.24
N LEU A 119 -3.20 -14.23 27.96
CA LEU A 119 -2.47 -13.26 28.79
C LEU A 119 -2.00 -13.86 30.13
N SER A 120 -1.53 -15.11 30.13
CA SER A 120 -0.83 -15.67 31.29
C SER A 120 0.40 -14.78 31.62
N LYS A 121 0.79 -14.70 32.89
CA LYS A 121 1.92 -13.85 33.32
C LYS A 121 3.23 -14.20 32.59
N GLU A 122 3.43 -15.46 32.21
CA GLU A 122 4.59 -15.92 31.44
C GLU A 122 4.56 -15.47 29.98
N ASN A 123 3.40 -15.55 29.32
CA ASN A 123 3.24 -15.12 27.92
C ASN A 123 3.42 -13.60 27.77
N LYS A 124 2.99 -12.81 28.76
CA LYS A 124 3.24 -11.36 28.81
C LYS A 124 4.71 -11.00 28.92
N ARG A 125 5.45 -11.68 29.82
CA ARG A 125 6.90 -11.49 29.98
C ARG A 125 7.68 -11.86 28.71
N GLY A 126 7.31 -12.95 28.05
CA GLY A 126 7.91 -13.35 26.77
C GLY A 126 7.68 -12.30 25.67
N PHE A 127 6.47 -11.75 25.62
CA PHE A 127 6.08 -10.70 24.68
C PHE A 127 6.83 -9.38 24.90
N GLU A 128 6.93 -8.91 26.15
CA GLU A 128 7.67 -7.69 26.50
C GLU A 128 9.17 -7.84 26.20
N ALA A 129 9.74 -9.01 26.48
CA ALA A 129 11.12 -9.33 26.12
C ALA A 129 11.33 -9.31 24.59
N GLU A 130 10.40 -9.85 23.81
CA GLU A 130 10.49 -9.84 22.35
C GLU A 130 10.38 -8.43 21.76
N LYS A 131 9.44 -7.63 22.28
CA LYS A 131 9.27 -6.22 21.92
C LYS A 131 10.54 -5.41 22.18
N SER A 132 11.19 -5.63 23.33
CA SER A 132 12.47 -5.00 23.70
C SER A 132 13.60 -5.41 22.75
N ARG A 133 13.69 -6.69 22.37
CA ARG A 133 14.69 -7.18 21.39
C ARG A 133 14.56 -6.49 20.03
N VAL A 134 13.34 -6.31 19.53
CA VAL A 134 13.08 -5.59 18.27
C VAL A 134 13.54 -4.13 18.37
N ASP A 135 13.23 -3.49 19.50
CA ASP A 135 13.57 -2.07 19.71
C ASP A 135 15.09 -1.84 19.80
N ASN A 136 15.84 -2.81 20.33
CA ASN A 136 17.30 -2.75 20.37
C ASN A 136 17.96 -2.93 19.00
N LEU A 137 17.26 -3.53 18.02
CA LEU A 137 17.79 -3.79 16.68
C LEU A 137 17.60 -2.60 15.72
N PHE A 138 16.65 -1.70 15.98
CA PHE A 138 16.38 -0.52 15.14
C PHE A 138 16.60 0.80 15.87
N LYS A 139 17.42 1.70 15.31
CA LYS A 139 17.51 3.10 15.76
C LYS A 139 16.23 3.85 15.33
N LYS A 140 15.30 4.07 16.27
CA LYS A 140 14.02 4.76 16.01
C LYS A 140 14.24 6.25 15.75
N LYS A 141 13.59 6.80 14.71
CA LYS A 141 13.47 8.24 14.44
C LYS A 141 12.07 8.56 13.94
N ASP A 142 11.44 9.57 14.53
CA ASP A 142 10.11 10.03 14.10
C ASP A 142 10.20 10.91 12.86
N VAL A 143 9.26 10.73 11.94
CA VAL A 143 9.16 11.54 10.73
C VAL A 143 8.09 12.61 10.96
N LYS A 144 8.44 13.89 10.73
CA LYS A 144 7.48 15.01 10.77
C LYS A 144 6.93 15.26 9.37
N HIS A 145 5.61 15.37 9.23
CA HIS A 145 4.97 15.75 7.97
C HIS A 145 3.90 16.84 8.13
N HIS A 146 3.51 17.46 7.01
CA HIS A 146 2.55 18.56 6.95
C HIS A 146 1.36 18.16 6.11
N SER A 147 0.15 18.35 6.65
CA SER A 147 -1.07 17.82 6.03
C SER A 147 -2.32 18.71 6.29
N LYS A 148 -3.25 18.73 5.32
CA LYS A 148 -4.51 19.52 5.23
C LYS A 148 -5.76 18.59 5.25
N PRO A 149 -6.98 19.06 5.60
CA PRO A 149 -8.17 18.22 5.89
C PRO A 149 -8.94 17.82 4.60
N MET A 150 -9.86 16.82 4.53
CA MET A 150 -11.14 16.65 5.27
C MET A 150 -11.97 15.41 4.79
N GLN A 151 -12.81 14.79 5.66
CA GLN A 151 -14.16 14.14 5.49
C GLN A 151 -14.43 13.10 6.62
N LYS A 152 -15.70 12.91 7.06
CA LYS A 152 -16.03 12.60 8.48
C LYS A 152 -16.73 11.27 8.86
N LYS A 153 -17.40 10.52 7.97
CA LYS A 153 -18.32 9.44 8.44
C LYS A 153 -17.64 8.07 8.60
N THR A 154 -16.97 7.55 7.57
CA THR A 154 -16.22 6.27 7.58
C THR A 154 -14.86 6.38 8.29
N LEU A 155 -14.39 7.61 8.48
CA LEU A 155 -13.22 7.93 9.29
C LEU A 155 -13.39 7.44 10.74
N ASN A 156 -14.57 7.61 11.33
CA ASN A 156 -14.77 7.29 12.75
C ASN A 156 -14.61 5.80 13.04
N ASP A 157 -14.99 4.92 12.12
CA ASP A 157 -14.88 3.47 12.31
C ASP A 157 -13.45 2.98 12.08
N LEU A 158 -12.74 3.52 11.08
CA LEU A 158 -11.31 3.28 10.91
C LEU A 158 -10.50 3.82 12.10
N MET A 159 -10.86 5.00 12.60
CA MET A 159 -10.24 5.58 13.80
C MET A 159 -10.54 4.74 15.04
N LYS A 160 -11.76 4.23 15.26
CA LYS A 160 -12.02 3.29 16.37
C LYS A 160 -11.21 2.00 16.24
N LYS A 161 -11.06 1.48 15.02
CA LYS A 161 -10.33 0.23 14.76
C LYS A 161 -8.84 0.38 15.01
N TYR A 162 -8.22 1.44 14.48
CA TYR A 162 -6.78 1.59 14.44
C TYR A 162 -6.22 2.66 15.41
N TRP A 163 -7.06 3.55 15.97
CA TRP A 163 -6.72 4.61 16.94
C TRP A 163 -7.60 4.54 18.19
N ASN A 164 -7.36 3.54 19.03
CA ASN A 164 -8.13 3.27 20.25
C ASN A 164 -7.33 3.56 21.53
N LYS A 165 -7.98 3.46 22.70
CA LYS A 165 -7.34 3.73 24.00
C LYS A 165 -6.11 2.82 24.22
N ARG A 166 -6.20 1.57 23.80
CA ARG A 166 -5.11 0.58 23.88
C ARG A 166 -3.88 1.01 23.07
N TRP A 167 -4.08 1.47 21.84
CA TRP A 167 -3.02 2.08 21.01
C TRP A 167 -2.35 3.25 21.73
N MET A 168 -3.13 4.12 22.37
CA MET A 168 -2.59 5.30 23.08
C MET A 168 -1.76 4.94 24.30
N ASP A 169 -2.05 3.79 24.92
CA ASP A 169 -1.32 3.28 26.07
C ASP A 169 -0.06 2.55 25.60
N ASP A 170 -0.16 1.71 24.56
CA ASP A 170 0.99 1.05 23.91
C ASP A 170 2.00 2.07 23.37
N ALA A 171 1.54 3.12 22.70
CA ALA A 171 2.41 4.16 22.14
C ALA A 171 3.21 4.91 23.22
N LYS A 172 2.59 5.18 24.40
CA LYS A 172 3.30 5.82 25.53
C LYS A 172 4.39 4.92 26.12
N GLU A 173 4.16 3.61 26.13
CA GLU A 173 5.13 2.64 26.65
C GLU A 173 6.25 2.31 25.65
N CYS A 174 5.97 2.37 24.34
CA CYS A 174 6.92 2.01 23.27
C CYS A 174 7.87 3.13 22.83
N LEU A 175 7.55 4.39 23.17
CA LEU A 175 8.22 5.58 22.66
C LEU A 175 9.04 6.24 23.79
N PRO A 176 10.36 6.40 23.65
CA PRO A 176 11.17 7.07 24.67
C PRO A 176 10.81 8.56 24.75
N TRP A 177 10.64 9.08 25.97
CA TRP A 177 10.49 10.52 26.24
C TRP A 177 11.77 11.26 25.80
N PRO A 178 11.69 12.39 25.05
CA PRO A 178 10.59 13.36 24.97
C PRO A 178 9.67 13.23 23.72
N SER A 179 9.71 12.08 23.04
CA SER A 179 9.10 11.88 21.72
C SER A 179 7.55 11.79 21.70
N PHE A 180 6.89 12.00 22.85
CA PHE A 180 5.43 12.01 22.98
C PHE A 180 4.92 13.20 23.83
N ASP A 181 5.58 14.35 23.71
CA ASP A 181 5.07 15.59 24.27
C ASP A 181 3.71 15.99 23.62
N LYS A 182 3.00 16.95 24.22
CA LYS A 182 1.67 17.38 23.72
C LYS A 182 1.69 17.82 22.25
N LYS A 183 2.81 18.35 21.75
CA LYS A 183 2.94 18.90 20.39
C LYS A 183 3.15 17.79 19.37
N THR A 184 4.08 16.89 19.63
CA THR A 184 4.40 15.72 18.78
C THR A 184 3.23 14.75 18.72
N LYS A 185 2.51 14.57 19.83
CA LYS A 185 1.27 13.78 19.89
C LYS A 185 0.17 14.33 18.98
N CYS A 186 0.06 15.65 18.85
CA CYS A 186 -0.92 16.30 17.99
C CYS A 186 -0.58 16.10 16.50
N GLU A 187 0.70 16.21 16.15
CA GLU A 187 1.21 15.98 14.79
C GLU A 187 0.99 14.53 14.34
N VAL A 188 1.44 13.55 15.13
CA VAL A 188 1.24 12.11 14.85
C VAL A 188 -0.24 11.76 14.71
N LYS A 189 -1.10 12.30 15.59
CA LYS A 189 -2.56 12.10 15.50
C LYS A 189 -3.15 12.67 14.21
N LYS A 190 -2.75 13.88 13.84
CA LYS A 190 -3.24 14.54 12.62
C LYS A 190 -2.81 13.77 11.37
N ASP A 191 -1.58 13.26 11.34
CA ASP A 191 -1.06 12.49 10.21
C ASP A 191 -1.77 11.15 10.08
N PHE A 192 -1.94 10.45 11.20
CA PHE A 192 -2.73 9.23 11.24
C PHE A 192 -4.18 9.45 10.78
N GLU A 193 -4.83 10.52 11.26
CA GLU A 193 -6.17 10.90 10.82
C GLU A 193 -6.21 11.16 9.30
N ASN A 194 -5.16 11.73 8.71
CA ASN A 194 -5.13 12.01 7.28
C ASN A 194 -4.93 10.75 6.45
N MET A 195 -4.08 9.83 6.88
CA MET A 195 -3.96 8.51 6.26
C MET A 195 -5.28 7.71 6.37
N MET A 196 -5.94 7.75 7.53
CA MET A 196 -7.25 7.10 7.70
C MET A 196 -8.35 7.77 6.89
N LYS A 197 -8.28 9.08 6.65
CA LYS A 197 -9.19 9.78 5.72
C LYS A 197 -9.02 9.27 4.30
N TRP A 198 -7.78 9.13 3.82
CA TRP A 198 -7.51 8.57 2.50
C TRP A 198 -8.05 7.16 2.35
N MET A 199 -7.81 6.31 3.35
CA MET A 199 -8.43 5.00 3.39
C MET A 199 -9.95 5.12 3.35
N ALA A 200 -10.55 5.94 4.23
CA ALA A 200 -11.99 6.14 4.31
C ALA A 200 -12.62 6.58 2.98
N THR A 201 -12.02 7.54 2.27
CA THR A 201 -12.51 8.03 0.98
C THR A 201 -12.61 6.88 -0.02
N ILE A 202 -11.56 6.08 -0.12
CA ILE A 202 -11.53 4.94 -1.06
C ILE A 202 -12.45 3.82 -0.59
N PHE A 203 -12.59 3.60 0.72
CA PHE A 203 -13.55 2.65 1.27
C PHE A 203 -15.00 3.05 1.00
N VAL A 204 -15.36 4.33 1.13
CA VAL A 204 -16.71 4.83 0.82
C VAL A 204 -17.03 4.62 -0.65
N GLU A 205 -16.10 4.94 -1.55
CA GLU A 205 -16.24 4.65 -2.98
C GLU A 205 -16.22 3.15 -3.33
N ALA A 206 -15.80 2.31 -2.39
CA ALA A 206 -15.78 0.85 -2.54
C ALA A 206 -17.04 0.17 -1.98
N GLU A 207 -17.83 0.86 -1.14
CA GLU A 207 -19.06 0.30 -0.54
C GLU A 207 -20.13 -0.03 -1.60
N GLU A 208 -20.06 0.62 -2.77
CA GLU A 208 -20.71 0.13 -3.99
C GLU A 208 -19.96 -1.12 -4.47
N ARG A 209 -20.46 -2.32 -4.10
CA ARG A 209 -19.86 -3.59 -4.53
C ARG A 209 -19.76 -3.62 -6.06
N TYR A 210 -18.53 -3.74 -6.58
CA TYR A 210 -18.28 -3.97 -8.00
C TYR A 210 -18.91 -5.30 -8.41
N SER A 211 -19.59 -5.29 -9.55
CA SER A 211 -19.97 -6.52 -10.26
C SER A 211 -18.96 -6.76 -11.37
N PHE A 212 -18.58 -8.02 -11.55
CA PHE A 212 -17.68 -8.43 -12.63
C PHE A 212 -18.51 -9.07 -13.73
N GLU A 213 -18.46 -8.49 -14.93
CA GLU A 213 -19.14 -9.01 -16.11
C GLU A 213 -18.10 -9.45 -17.15
N LEU A 214 -18.22 -10.68 -17.61
CA LEU A 214 -17.35 -11.23 -18.64
C LEU A 214 -17.81 -10.76 -20.03
N LYS A 215 -17.04 -9.86 -20.66
CA LYS A 215 -17.38 -9.31 -21.99
C LYS A 215 -17.03 -10.22 -23.18
N ARG A 216 -16.13 -11.20 -23.00
CA ARG A 216 -15.78 -12.19 -24.03
C ARG A 216 -15.63 -13.57 -23.41
N LYS A 217 -16.22 -14.59 -24.04
CA LYS A 217 -15.97 -15.99 -23.64
C LYS A 217 -14.52 -16.34 -23.97
N PRO A 218 -13.76 -16.89 -23.01
CA PRO A 218 -12.43 -17.41 -23.27
C PRO A 218 -12.53 -18.45 -24.39
N GLY A 219 -11.57 -18.45 -25.32
CA GLY A 219 -11.38 -19.64 -26.17
C GLY A 219 -11.18 -20.87 -25.28
N SER A 220 -11.41 -22.08 -25.80
CA SER A 220 -11.44 -23.35 -25.04
C SER A 220 -10.14 -23.76 -24.29
N LYS A 221 -9.22 -22.83 -24.02
CA LYS A 221 -8.04 -23.02 -23.20
C LYS A 221 -8.11 -22.15 -21.95
N ASN A 222 -8.34 -22.82 -20.81
CA ASN A 222 -8.06 -22.42 -19.43
C ASN A 222 -8.21 -20.93 -19.08
N THR A 223 -9.39 -20.52 -18.61
CA THR A 223 -9.45 -19.36 -17.72
C THR A 223 -8.77 -19.71 -16.41
N VAL A 224 -7.60 -19.12 -16.18
CA VAL A 224 -6.85 -19.30 -14.93
C VAL A 224 -7.43 -18.44 -13.80
N PHE A 225 -8.18 -17.37 -14.12
CA PHE A 225 -8.84 -16.50 -13.14
C PHE A 225 -10.21 -16.03 -13.67
N ASN A 226 -11.29 -16.32 -12.95
CA ASN A 226 -12.67 -15.96 -13.29
C ASN A 226 -13.44 -15.41 -12.07
N PRO A 227 -13.44 -14.07 -11.87
CA PRO A 227 -14.09 -13.45 -10.72
C PRO A 227 -15.62 -13.43 -10.76
N ALA A 228 -16.24 -13.84 -11.88
CA ALA A 228 -17.70 -13.91 -12.02
C ALA A 228 -18.28 -15.23 -11.50
N GLU A 229 -17.51 -16.32 -11.56
CA GLU A 229 -17.97 -17.68 -11.22
C GLU A 229 -17.37 -18.20 -9.91
N ASN A 230 -16.15 -17.77 -9.56
CA ASN A 230 -15.47 -18.16 -8.33
C ASN A 230 -15.58 -17.04 -7.28
N THR A 231 -16.18 -17.36 -6.12
CA THR A 231 -16.42 -16.38 -5.05
C THR A 231 -15.12 -15.84 -4.44
N THR A 232 -14.10 -16.68 -4.27
CA THR A 232 -12.79 -16.24 -3.75
C THR A 232 -12.08 -15.35 -4.76
N GLU A 233 -12.10 -15.70 -6.04
CA GLU A 233 -11.53 -14.86 -7.10
C GLU A 233 -12.30 -13.54 -7.28
N GLY A 234 -13.62 -13.56 -7.09
CA GLY A 234 -14.44 -12.35 -7.03
C GLY A 234 -14.02 -11.41 -5.89
N GLU A 235 -13.76 -11.96 -4.70
CA GLU A 235 -13.24 -11.20 -3.56
C GLU A 235 -11.82 -10.69 -3.79
N GLN A 236 -10.95 -11.49 -4.44
CA GLN A 236 -9.61 -11.08 -4.83
C GLN A 236 -9.65 -9.96 -5.88
N ALA A 237 -10.50 -10.08 -6.90
CA ALA A 237 -10.70 -9.07 -7.92
C ALA A 237 -11.20 -7.75 -7.32
N TYR A 238 -12.18 -7.83 -6.41
CA TYR A 238 -12.65 -6.68 -5.65
C TYR A 238 -11.50 -6.06 -4.82
N HIS A 239 -10.69 -6.87 -4.16
CA HIS A 239 -9.54 -6.36 -3.41
C HIS A 239 -8.53 -5.64 -4.31
N LEU A 240 -8.23 -6.22 -5.48
CA LEU A 240 -7.20 -5.73 -6.39
C LEU A 240 -7.64 -4.49 -7.17
N ILE A 241 -8.93 -4.36 -7.51
CA ILE A 241 -9.43 -3.12 -8.14
C ILE A 241 -9.42 -1.94 -7.16
N ILE A 242 -9.69 -2.19 -5.87
CA ILE A 242 -9.53 -1.16 -4.83
C ILE A 242 -8.05 -0.84 -4.60
N LEU A 243 -7.16 -1.82 -4.66
CA LEU A 243 -5.71 -1.60 -4.66
C LEU A 243 -5.29 -0.68 -5.83
N ALA A 244 -5.83 -0.92 -7.03
CA ALA A 244 -5.58 -0.07 -8.19
C ALA A 244 -6.10 1.36 -7.98
N LYS A 245 -7.25 1.55 -7.31
CA LYS A 245 -7.74 2.88 -6.92
C LYS A 245 -6.80 3.60 -5.95
N PHE A 246 -6.23 2.91 -4.95
CA PHE A 246 -5.20 3.49 -4.08
C PHE A 246 -4.01 4.02 -4.88
N LEU A 247 -3.57 3.30 -5.91
CA LEU A 247 -2.48 3.74 -6.78
C LEU A 247 -2.87 4.96 -7.63
N ALA A 248 -4.11 5.02 -8.12
CA ALA A 248 -4.61 6.12 -8.94
C ALA A 248 -4.54 7.48 -8.21
N GLU A 249 -4.76 7.51 -6.89
CA GLU A 249 -4.65 8.74 -6.08
C GLU A 249 -3.23 9.32 -6.00
N ARG A 250 -2.22 8.55 -6.41
CA ARG A 250 -0.82 9.00 -6.45
C ARG A 250 -0.46 9.73 -7.74
N THR A 251 -1.31 9.64 -8.77
CA THR A 251 -1.08 10.16 -10.12
C THR A 251 -0.46 11.55 -10.11
N ASP A 252 0.40 11.85 -11.08
CA ASP A 252 0.87 13.22 -11.29
C ASP A 252 -0.14 14.07 -12.10
N ASP A 253 -1.10 13.44 -12.77
CA ASP A 253 -2.11 14.06 -13.63
C ASP A 253 -3.23 14.75 -12.83
N PRO A 254 -3.41 16.08 -12.91
CA PRO A 254 -4.40 16.82 -12.11
C PRO A 254 -5.85 16.52 -12.49
N LYS A 255 -6.10 15.79 -13.59
CA LYS A 255 -7.46 15.55 -14.11
C LYS A 255 -7.91 14.11 -14.02
N THR A 256 -7.01 13.14 -14.18
CA THR A 256 -7.41 11.74 -14.29
C THR A 256 -6.35 10.85 -13.66
N GLY A 257 -6.70 10.19 -12.55
CA GLY A 257 -5.91 9.12 -11.98
C GLY A 257 -6.26 7.78 -12.61
N VAL A 258 -5.24 7.06 -13.05
CA VAL A 258 -5.36 5.66 -13.49
C VAL A 258 -4.38 4.84 -12.66
N GLY A 259 -4.83 3.71 -12.15
CA GLY A 259 -4.01 2.75 -11.42
C GLY A 259 -4.14 1.37 -12.03
N ALA A 260 -3.07 0.58 -11.91
CA ALA A 260 -2.95 -0.75 -12.48
C ALA A 260 -2.23 -1.69 -11.52
N VAL A 261 -2.69 -2.94 -11.46
CA VAL A 261 -2.11 -4.03 -10.65
C VAL A 261 -2.05 -5.28 -11.50
N ILE A 262 -0.91 -5.97 -11.50
CA ILE A 262 -0.72 -7.25 -12.20
C ILE A 262 -0.67 -8.37 -11.17
N LEU A 263 -1.61 -9.31 -11.28
CA LEU A 263 -1.65 -10.55 -10.49
C LEU A 263 -1.13 -11.71 -11.33
N SER A 264 -0.12 -12.42 -10.85
CA SER A 264 0.39 -13.62 -11.53
C SER A 264 -0.60 -14.79 -11.41
N GLU A 265 -0.39 -15.82 -12.23
CA GLU A 265 -1.11 -17.11 -12.13
C GLU A 265 -1.02 -17.73 -10.72
N LYS A 266 0.07 -17.47 -9.99
CA LYS A 266 0.26 -17.94 -8.60
C LYS A 266 -0.41 -17.04 -7.55
N LYS A 267 -1.27 -16.11 -7.95
CA LYS A 267 -1.95 -15.15 -7.07
C LYS A 267 -0.97 -14.29 -6.27
N GLU A 268 0.14 -13.92 -6.92
CA GLU A 268 1.14 -12.99 -6.39
C GLU A 268 1.04 -11.66 -7.13
N ILE A 269 1.12 -10.55 -6.39
CA ILE A 269 1.11 -9.22 -7.00
C ILE A 269 2.53 -8.93 -7.50
N VAL A 270 2.67 -8.85 -8.82
CA VAL A 270 3.99 -8.77 -9.47
C VAL A 270 4.26 -7.40 -10.10
N GLY A 271 3.23 -6.58 -10.30
CA GLY A 271 3.36 -5.25 -10.87
C GLY A 271 2.35 -4.28 -10.27
N LEU A 272 2.81 -3.04 -10.02
CA LEU A 272 2.01 -1.93 -9.55
C LEU A 272 2.31 -0.71 -10.44
N GLY A 273 1.29 0.01 -10.85
CA GLY A 273 1.44 1.18 -11.70
C GLY A 273 0.37 2.24 -11.46
N TRP A 274 0.74 3.48 -11.70
CA TRP A 274 -0.16 4.61 -11.82
C TRP A 274 0.32 5.52 -12.94
N ASN A 275 -0.59 6.29 -13.53
CA ASN A 275 -0.20 7.22 -14.59
C ASN A 275 0.57 8.43 -14.02
N GLY A 276 1.57 8.89 -14.75
CA GLY A 276 2.39 10.01 -14.31
C GLY A 276 3.48 10.37 -15.31
N PHE A 277 4.21 11.44 -15.02
CA PHE A 277 5.34 11.85 -15.85
C PHE A 277 6.55 10.91 -15.61
N PRO A 278 7.48 10.81 -16.59
CA PRO A 278 8.74 10.10 -16.42
C PRO A 278 9.49 10.50 -15.15
N LYS A 279 10.23 9.54 -14.57
CA LYS A 279 10.95 9.78 -13.31
C LYS A 279 11.99 10.87 -13.48
N LYS A 280 12.14 11.69 -12.44
CA LYS A 280 12.97 12.91 -12.38
C LYS A 280 12.41 14.14 -13.10
N ALA A 281 11.23 14.04 -13.71
CA ALA A 281 10.47 15.20 -14.14
C ALA A 281 10.24 16.15 -12.95
N ARG A 282 10.74 17.39 -13.00
CA ARG A 282 10.44 18.42 -12.00
C ARG A 282 9.05 19.01 -12.25
N TYR A 283 8.50 19.60 -11.20
CA TYR A 283 7.21 20.26 -11.28
C TYR A 283 7.25 21.40 -12.30
N GLY A 284 6.48 21.29 -13.38
CA GLY A 284 6.41 22.31 -14.44
C GLY A 284 7.37 22.09 -15.62
N GLU A 285 8.15 21.00 -15.64
CA GLU A 285 9.01 20.67 -16.81
C GLU A 285 8.21 20.18 -18.02
N PHE A 286 7.04 19.60 -17.80
CA PHE A 286 6.16 19.10 -18.85
C PHE A 286 4.84 19.85 -18.88
N ALA A 287 4.32 20.04 -20.08
CA ALA A 287 3.02 20.65 -20.29
C ALA A 287 1.93 19.86 -19.55
N ARG A 288 1.12 20.57 -18.75
CA ARG A 288 0.02 19.99 -17.95
C ARG A 288 -1.36 20.35 -18.49
N ALA A 289 -1.39 21.16 -19.53
CA ALA A 289 -2.62 21.58 -20.16
C ALA A 289 -3.25 20.41 -20.92
N SER A 290 -4.59 20.42 -20.94
CA SER A 290 -5.40 19.49 -21.75
C SER A 290 -5.66 20.07 -23.13
N HIS A 291 -6.40 19.34 -23.99
CA HIS A 291 -6.88 19.65 -25.35
C HIS A 291 -7.41 21.07 -25.69
N ARG A 292 -7.40 22.04 -24.78
CA ARG A 292 -7.84 23.43 -25.02
C ARG A 292 -6.74 24.34 -25.59
N ASP A 293 -5.48 23.93 -25.55
CA ASP A 293 -4.36 24.73 -26.07
C ASP A 293 -3.88 24.15 -27.41
N LYS A 294 -3.60 25.03 -28.38
CA LYS A 294 -3.65 24.75 -29.82
C LYS A 294 -2.43 23.99 -30.40
N GLY A 295 -1.45 23.58 -29.57
CA GLY A 295 -0.24 22.86 -29.99
C GLY A 295 -0.13 21.46 -29.38
N ALA A 296 0.35 20.47 -30.15
CA ALA A 296 0.60 19.11 -29.66
C ALA A 296 1.67 19.06 -28.53
N GLU A 297 2.64 19.99 -28.58
CA GLU A 297 3.70 20.17 -27.58
C GLU A 297 3.19 20.75 -26.26
N ASP A 298 2.08 21.49 -26.30
CA ASP A 298 1.40 22.06 -25.12
C ASP A 298 0.45 21.05 -24.45
N SER A 299 0.27 19.88 -25.06
CA SER A 299 -0.57 18.82 -24.52
C SER A 299 0.21 17.91 -23.58
N LYS A 300 -0.41 17.46 -22.49
CA LYS A 300 0.22 16.54 -21.52
C LYS A 300 0.48 15.13 -22.08
N TYR A 301 -0.25 14.72 -23.12
CA TYR A 301 -0.35 13.32 -23.56
C TYR A 301 0.96 12.69 -24.04
N PRO A 302 1.87 13.39 -24.74
CA PRO A 302 3.16 12.82 -25.15
C PRO A 302 4.09 12.47 -23.99
N TYR A 303 3.83 13.04 -22.80
CA TYR A 303 4.76 12.98 -21.67
C TYR A 303 4.22 12.16 -20.49
N VAL A 304 2.98 11.65 -20.56
CA VAL A 304 2.40 10.85 -19.48
C VAL A 304 2.56 9.37 -19.83
N ILE A 305 3.22 8.63 -18.93
CA ILE A 305 3.29 7.16 -19.01
C ILE A 305 2.01 6.60 -18.40
N HIS A 306 1.39 5.65 -19.08
CA HIS A 306 0.15 5.00 -18.64
C HIS A 306 0.39 4.09 -17.42
N ALA A 307 -0.66 3.83 -16.64
CA ALA A 307 -0.55 3.02 -15.44
C ALA A 307 -0.16 1.57 -15.79
N GLU A 308 -0.71 1.05 -16.86
CA GLU A 308 -0.46 -0.27 -17.43
C GLU A 308 1.01 -0.42 -17.85
N GLN A 309 1.53 0.57 -18.56
CA GLN A 309 2.94 0.62 -18.97
C GLN A 309 3.87 0.66 -17.74
N ASN A 310 3.54 1.47 -16.73
CA ASN A 310 4.31 1.52 -15.49
C ASN A 310 4.27 0.19 -14.72
N ALA A 311 3.10 -0.46 -14.65
CA ALA A 311 2.94 -1.75 -13.99
C ALA A 311 3.75 -2.84 -14.70
N LEU A 312 3.75 -2.84 -16.03
CA LEU A 312 4.57 -3.76 -16.84
C LEU A 312 6.06 -3.45 -16.70
N MET A 313 6.48 -2.20 -16.81
CA MET A 313 7.89 -1.81 -16.77
C MET A 313 8.55 -2.06 -15.41
N LEU A 314 7.82 -1.83 -14.32
CA LEU A 314 8.34 -1.88 -12.94
C LEU A 314 8.07 -3.21 -12.23
N ARG A 315 7.56 -4.20 -12.94
CA ARG A 315 7.25 -5.52 -12.39
C ARG A 315 8.49 -6.23 -11.84
N ASN A 316 8.29 -7.09 -10.85
CA ASN A 316 9.35 -7.84 -10.18
C ASN A 316 9.65 -9.22 -10.81
N THR A 317 8.91 -9.62 -11.84
CA THR A 317 9.11 -10.89 -12.58
C THR A 317 9.16 -10.67 -14.09
N LYS A 318 9.97 -11.46 -14.80
CA LYS A 318 10.01 -11.40 -16.26
C LYS A 318 8.78 -12.06 -16.90
N ASN A 319 8.39 -13.23 -16.37
CA ASN A 319 7.28 -14.02 -16.88
C ASN A 319 5.96 -13.57 -16.23
N ILE A 320 5.04 -13.09 -17.06
CA ILE A 320 3.67 -12.72 -16.71
C ILE A 320 2.65 -13.42 -17.61
N GLU A 321 3.04 -14.54 -18.23
CA GLU A 321 2.11 -15.42 -18.93
C GLU A 321 0.95 -15.79 -17.99
N ASN A 322 -0.27 -15.77 -18.54
CA ASN A 322 -1.52 -16.02 -17.80
C ASN A 322 -1.78 -15.06 -16.61
N ALA A 323 -1.01 -13.98 -16.46
CA ALA A 323 -1.28 -12.98 -15.44
C ALA A 323 -2.56 -12.19 -15.77
N THR A 324 -3.23 -11.72 -14.72
CA THR A 324 -4.43 -10.88 -14.82
C THR A 324 -4.09 -9.44 -14.49
N LEU A 325 -4.43 -8.51 -15.38
CA LEU A 325 -4.29 -7.07 -15.17
C LEU A 325 -5.60 -6.47 -14.63
N PHE A 326 -5.52 -5.81 -13.49
CA PHE A 326 -6.59 -5.00 -12.92
C PHE A 326 -6.27 -3.53 -13.15
N VAL A 327 -7.15 -2.80 -13.83
CA VAL A 327 -6.93 -1.39 -14.18
C VAL A 327 -8.20 -0.59 -13.92
N THR A 328 -8.06 0.63 -13.41
CA THR A 328 -9.23 1.49 -13.05
C THR A 328 -9.92 2.10 -14.27
N LYS A 329 -9.30 2.03 -15.46
CA LYS A 329 -9.82 2.54 -16.72
C LYS A 329 -9.47 1.56 -17.84
N THR A 330 -10.36 1.41 -18.83
CA THR A 330 -10.09 0.59 -20.01
C THR A 330 -8.76 0.99 -20.68
N PRO A 331 -7.86 0.04 -20.95
CA PRO A 331 -6.60 0.32 -21.63
C PRO A 331 -6.80 0.95 -23.02
N CYS A 332 -5.85 1.77 -23.45
CA CYS A 332 -5.85 2.34 -24.80
C CYS A 332 -5.31 1.34 -25.84
N ASP A 333 -5.43 1.72 -27.12
CA ASP A 333 -4.96 0.92 -28.26
C ASP A 333 -3.44 0.65 -28.24
N ASP A 334 -2.66 1.49 -27.56
CA ASP A 334 -1.21 1.30 -27.38
C ASP A 334 -0.84 0.41 -26.18
N CYS A 335 -1.72 0.31 -25.17
CA CYS A 335 -1.50 -0.52 -23.97
C CYS A 335 -2.10 -1.93 -24.11
N THR A 336 -3.02 -2.12 -25.05
CA THR A 336 -3.75 -3.37 -25.24
C THR A 336 -2.90 -4.48 -25.89
N PRO A 337 -2.08 -4.20 -26.93
CA PRO A 337 -1.11 -5.15 -27.46
C PRO A 337 0.01 -5.42 -26.45
#